data_AF-A0A363MTN1-F1
#
_entry.id   AF-A0A363MTN1-F1
#
_cell.length_a   1.000
_cell.length_b   1.000
_cell.length_c   1.000
_cell.angle_alpha   90.00
_cell.angle_beta   90.00
_cell.angle_gamma   90.00
#
_symmetry.space_group_name_H-M   'P 1'
#
loop_
_entity.id
_entity.type
_entity.pdbx_description
1 polymer ?
#
loop_
_entity_poly.entity_id
_entity_poly.type
_entity_poly.pdbx_seq_one_letter_code
_entity_poly.pdbx_strand_id
1 'polypeptide(L)'
;LQFSVWPSLLALDKVEPTWDNLINYSLKYEFDEYLILFLNNLKNAEKISKLKINDSKFDDSTKNKFTREILEKDELNENSYFLILDSVTQNYNELNLEEINDIKIQKLIEKKIIAFSKENFDLVKEASHDNIQLVLVELNFREYLKVRDEFLFELIEYEYLLKSDKLSLDNKIDLIYELDATSLDVGVSNIVAEILSVNKMISIDYEFLLELITNSKNVRNKILLFNKYFTLFKNNIESLESVLVKLGNPYSEITQKWKEIKFTKNDLNTAFINNLKSIRYTNISSDKLEDNYIKIVTKRK
;
A
#
# COMPACT_ATOMS: atom_id res chain seq x y z
N LEU A 1 38.63 27.05 -34.75
CA LEU A 1 37.34 26.99 -34.03
C LEU A 1 36.24 26.90 -35.08
N GLN A 2 35.81 25.69 -35.41
CA GLN A 2 34.65 25.51 -36.29
C GLN A 2 33.43 25.62 -35.38
N PHE A 3 32.77 26.79 -35.37
CA PHE A 3 31.54 26.97 -34.62
C PHE A 3 30.50 26.03 -35.21
N SER A 4 30.15 24.99 -34.46
CA SER A 4 29.03 24.15 -34.84
C SER A 4 27.76 24.94 -34.66
N VAL A 5 26.93 24.97 -35.70
CA VAL A 5 25.65 25.68 -35.72
C VAL A 5 24.58 24.92 -34.91
N TRP A 6 24.87 23.70 -34.48
CA TRP A 6 23.87 22.77 -33.98
C TRP A 6 23.22 23.17 -32.64
N PRO A 7 23.99 23.62 -31.61
CA PRO A 7 23.39 24.14 -30.38
C PRO A 7 22.42 25.30 -30.67
N SER A 8 22.79 26.21 -31.58
CA SER A 8 21.91 27.30 -32.01
C SER A 8 20.67 26.82 -32.75
N LEU A 9 20.76 25.75 -33.55
CA LEU A 9 19.61 25.17 -34.23
C LEU A 9 18.63 24.49 -33.26
N LEU A 10 19.13 23.81 -32.21
CA LEU A 10 18.30 23.27 -31.15
C LEU A 10 17.63 24.39 -30.35
N ALA A 11 18.41 25.39 -29.90
CA ALA A 11 17.89 26.52 -29.14
C ALA A 11 16.80 27.32 -29.86
N LEU A 12 16.83 27.34 -31.20
CA LEU A 12 15.87 28.05 -32.05
C LEU A 12 14.75 27.16 -32.61
N ASP A 13 14.60 25.93 -32.09
CA ASP A 13 13.61 24.92 -32.53
C ASP A 13 13.64 24.68 -34.05
N LYS A 14 14.84 24.66 -34.64
CA LYS A 14 15.05 24.42 -36.08
C LYS A 14 15.45 22.99 -36.41
N VAL A 15 15.69 22.16 -35.39
CA VAL A 15 15.95 20.73 -35.54
C VAL A 15 14.63 19.97 -35.54
N GLU A 16 14.49 18.99 -36.43
CA GLU A 16 13.31 18.13 -36.43
C GLU A 16 13.30 17.27 -35.14
N PRO A 17 12.17 17.22 -34.39
CA PRO A 17 12.11 16.58 -33.09
C PRO A 17 12.00 15.06 -33.24
N THR A 18 13.14 14.41 -33.49
CA THR A 18 13.29 12.95 -33.63
C THR A 18 14.37 12.44 -32.69
N TRP A 19 14.22 11.20 -32.21
CA TRP A 19 15.23 10.58 -31.34
C TRP A 19 16.60 10.49 -32.00
N ASP A 20 16.66 10.22 -33.30
CA ASP A 20 17.90 10.19 -34.07
C ASP A 20 18.66 11.52 -34.00
N ASN A 21 17.96 12.65 -34.11
CA ASN A 21 18.60 13.97 -34.07
C ASN A 21 19.10 14.31 -32.67
N LEU A 22 18.35 13.95 -31.64
CA LEU A 22 18.71 14.25 -30.26
C LEU A 22 19.86 13.38 -29.75
N ILE A 23 19.86 12.08 -30.04
CA ILE A 23 20.97 11.17 -29.71
C ILE A 23 22.25 11.59 -30.45
N ASN A 24 22.13 11.93 -31.73
CA ASN A 24 23.28 12.40 -32.50
C ASN A 24 23.85 13.71 -31.93
N TYR A 25 22.98 14.58 -31.38
CA TYR A 25 23.41 15.82 -30.73
C TYR A 25 24.17 15.52 -29.45
N SER A 26 23.59 14.71 -28.54
CA SER A 26 24.22 14.40 -27.25
C SER A 26 25.55 13.67 -27.40
N LEU A 27 25.73 12.85 -28.44
CA LEU A 27 27.02 12.23 -28.76
C LEU A 27 28.14 13.25 -29.07
N LYS A 28 27.79 14.48 -29.49
CA LYS A 28 28.77 15.51 -29.86
C LYS A 28 28.90 16.64 -28.84
N TYR A 29 27.82 16.97 -28.12
CA TYR A 29 27.77 18.12 -27.19
C TYR A 29 27.37 17.73 -25.77
N GLU A 30 27.23 16.43 -25.49
CA GLU A 30 26.68 15.91 -24.23
C GLU A 30 25.22 16.31 -24.01
N PHE A 31 24.65 15.91 -22.88
CA PHE A 31 23.29 16.25 -22.49
C PHE A 31 23.28 17.63 -21.82
N ASP A 32 23.29 18.68 -22.64
CA ASP A 32 23.46 20.08 -22.20
C ASP A 32 22.14 20.87 -22.05
N GLU A 33 22.29 22.15 -21.69
CA GLU A 33 21.16 23.10 -21.50
C GLU A 33 20.32 23.30 -22.77
N TYR A 34 20.91 23.22 -23.96
CA TYR A 34 20.19 23.44 -25.22
C TYR A 34 19.27 22.26 -25.52
N LEU A 35 19.75 21.05 -25.25
CA LEU A 35 18.94 19.84 -25.35
C LEU A 35 17.79 19.86 -24.34
N ILE A 36 18.07 20.26 -23.08
CA ILE A 36 17.05 20.43 -22.04
C ILE A 36 15.98 21.42 -22.47
N LEU A 37 16.38 22.60 -22.96
CA LEU A 37 15.44 23.63 -23.45
C LEU A 37 14.56 23.11 -24.60
N PHE A 38 15.17 22.38 -25.54
CA PHE A 38 14.44 21.81 -26.67
C PHE A 38 13.43 20.74 -26.22
N LEU A 39 13.80 19.87 -25.28
CA LEU A 39 12.93 18.85 -24.71
C LEU A 39 11.82 19.46 -23.83
N ASN A 40 12.10 20.58 -23.17
CA ASN A 40 11.13 21.34 -22.37
C ASN A 40 10.11 22.11 -23.21
N ASN A 41 10.33 22.24 -24.53
CA ASN A 41 9.31 22.73 -25.43
C ASN A 41 8.23 21.66 -25.63
N LEU A 42 7.04 21.92 -25.09
CA LEU A 42 5.92 20.99 -25.11
C LEU A 42 5.58 20.47 -26.52
N LYS A 43 5.68 21.31 -27.56
CA LYS A 43 5.39 20.88 -28.95
C LYS A 43 6.42 19.88 -29.47
N ASN A 44 7.67 20.00 -29.03
CA ASN A 44 8.71 19.04 -29.38
C ASN A 44 8.51 17.75 -28.60
N ALA A 45 8.26 17.83 -27.29
CA ALA A 45 7.95 16.69 -26.43
C ALA A 45 6.76 15.87 -26.97
N GLU A 46 5.66 16.51 -27.37
CA GLU A 46 4.47 15.86 -27.95
C GLU A 46 4.73 15.15 -29.29
N LYS A 47 5.71 15.62 -30.07
CA LYS A 47 6.08 14.98 -31.34
C LYS A 47 6.99 13.78 -31.07
N ILE A 48 7.97 13.98 -30.19
CA ILE A 48 8.94 12.96 -29.80
C ILE A 48 8.26 11.81 -29.05
N SER A 49 7.29 12.11 -28.19
CA SER A 49 6.55 11.12 -27.39
C SER A 49 5.84 10.04 -28.22
N LYS A 50 5.56 10.34 -29.49
CA LYS A 50 4.91 9.43 -30.45
C LYS A 50 5.87 8.42 -31.07
N LEU A 51 7.18 8.62 -30.91
CA LEU A 51 8.23 7.76 -31.43
C LEU A 51 8.86 6.97 -30.28
N LYS A 52 9.18 5.70 -30.48
CA LYS A 52 9.91 4.94 -29.44
C LYS A 52 11.41 5.18 -29.57
N ILE A 53 12.11 5.38 -28.45
CA ILE A 53 13.57 5.58 -28.47
C ILE A 53 14.27 4.36 -29.08
N ASN A 54 13.75 3.16 -28.82
CA ASN A 54 14.27 1.90 -29.34
C ASN A 54 14.25 1.79 -30.88
N ASP A 55 13.36 2.54 -31.54
CA ASP A 55 13.22 2.57 -33.01
C ASP A 55 14.28 3.46 -33.68
N SER A 56 15.08 4.21 -32.90
CA SER A 56 16.19 5.00 -33.45
C SER A 56 17.28 4.11 -34.06
N LYS A 57 18.02 4.65 -35.02
CA LYS A 57 19.04 3.89 -35.79
C LYS A 57 20.30 3.53 -35.00
N PHE A 58 20.40 3.98 -33.76
CA PHE A 58 21.57 3.80 -32.90
C PHE A 58 21.56 2.41 -32.25
N ASP A 59 22.75 1.95 -31.87
CA ASP A 59 22.90 0.70 -31.12
C ASP A 59 22.24 0.79 -29.74
N ASP A 60 22.04 -0.34 -29.06
CA ASP A 60 21.34 -0.37 -27.79
C ASP A 60 22.11 0.31 -26.65
N SER A 61 23.46 0.32 -26.69
CA SER A 61 24.30 0.93 -25.66
C SER A 61 24.21 2.46 -25.72
N THR A 62 24.58 3.03 -26.87
CA THR A 62 23.75 4.01 -27.58
C THR A 62 22.55 4.63 -26.86
N LYS A 63 21.42 4.04 -27.20
CA LYS A 63 20.07 4.43 -26.76
C LYS A 63 19.93 4.35 -25.24
N ASN A 64 20.51 3.36 -24.59
CA ASN A 64 20.41 3.18 -23.15
C ASN A 64 21.13 4.28 -22.37
N LYS A 65 22.33 4.67 -22.79
CA LYS A 65 23.05 5.79 -22.16
C LYS A 65 22.23 7.08 -22.25
N PHE A 66 21.75 7.39 -23.45
CA PHE A 66 20.96 8.59 -23.68
C PHE A 66 19.62 8.58 -22.92
N THR A 67 18.96 7.43 -22.86
CA THR A 67 17.70 7.30 -22.12
C THR A 67 17.94 7.51 -20.62
N ARG A 68 19.00 6.94 -20.05
CA ARG A 68 19.36 7.20 -18.65
C ARG A 68 19.59 8.68 -18.38
N GLU A 69 20.33 9.37 -19.25
CA GLU A 69 20.52 10.82 -19.13
C GLU A 69 19.20 11.59 -19.13
N ILE A 70 18.17 11.16 -19.88
CA ILE A 70 16.82 11.75 -19.80
C ILE A 70 16.16 11.44 -18.46
N LEU A 71 16.15 10.16 -18.06
CA LEU A 71 15.42 9.69 -16.87
C LEU A 71 15.97 10.32 -15.58
N GLU A 72 17.28 10.52 -15.52
CA GLU A 72 18.05 11.02 -14.37
C GLU A 72 18.22 12.55 -14.39
N LYS A 73 17.36 13.28 -15.12
CA LYS A 73 17.41 14.76 -15.20
C LYS A 73 16.19 15.45 -14.62
N ASP A 74 16.40 16.22 -13.54
CA ASP A 74 15.32 16.96 -12.90
C ASP A 74 15.01 18.31 -13.58
N GLU A 75 15.92 18.83 -14.41
CA GLU A 75 15.76 20.09 -15.12
C GLU A 75 14.69 20.02 -16.24
N LEU A 76 14.25 18.82 -16.60
CA LEU A 76 13.10 18.62 -17.48
C LEU A 76 11.79 18.95 -16.75
N ASN A 77 10.99 19.84 -17.32
CA ASN A 77 9.69 20.19 -16.75
C ASN A 77 8.75 18.97 -16.77
N GLU A 78 7.90 18.85 -15.75
CA GLU A 78 7.06 17.67 -15.52
C GLU A 78 6.20 17.30 -16.73
N ASN A 79 5.55 18.28 -17.36
CA ASN A 79 4.67 18.04 -18.51
C ASN A 79 5.41 17.39 -19.68
N SER A 80 6.59 17.93 -20.03
CA SER A 80 7.39 17.40 -21.14
C SER A 80 8.02 16.07 -20.75
N TYR A 81 8.51 15.96 -19.51
CA TYR A 81 9.06 14.72 -18.96
C TYR A 81 8.05 13.57 -19.05
N PHE A 82 6.82 13.74 -18.57
CA PHE A 82 5.80 12.70 -18.59
C PHE A 82 5.41 12.26 -20.01
N LEU A 83 5.39 13.19 -20.97
CA LEU A 83 5.19 12.84 -22.38
C LEU A 83 6.39 12.06 -22.92
N ILE A 84 7.61 12.48 -22.62
CA ILE A 84 8.83 11.80 -23.07
C ILE A 84 8.88 10.37 -22.52
N LEU A 85 8.45 10.13 -21.28
CA LEU A 85 8.39 8.78 -20.71
C LEU A 85 7.55 7.79 -21.54
N ASP A 86 6.57 8.26 -22.33
CA ASP A 86 5.80 7.39 -23.23
C ASP A 86 6.66 6.77 -24.36
N SER A 87 7.83 7.32 -24.62
CA SER A 87 8.78 6.80 -25.61
C SER A 87 9.72 5.74 -25.06
N VAL A 88 9.82 5.64 -23.74
CA VAL A 88 10.67 4.68 -23.04
C VAL A 88 9.90 3.36 -22.93
N THR A 89 10.54 2.27 -23.35
CA THR A 89 9.89 0.94 -23.40
C THR A 89 10.67 -0.12 -22.64
N GLN A 90 11.82 0.24 -22.08
CA GLN A 90 12.66 -0.64 -21.29
C GLN A 90 12.51 -0.31 -19.81
N ASN A 91 12.77 -1.31 -18.98
CA ASN A 91 12.86 -1.15 -17.54
C ASN A 91 14.34 -1.01 -17.17
N TYR A 92 14.61 -0.22 -16.14
CA TYR A 92 15.95 0.09 -15.66
C TYR A 92 16.08 -0.32 -14.20
N ASN A 93 17.27 -0.84 -13.91
CA ASN A 93 17.77 -1.01 -12.55
C ASN A 93 18.78 0.10 -12.28
N GLU A 94 18.90 0.50 -11.02
CA GLU A 94 19.97 1.40 -10.56
C GLU A 94 19.98 2.71 -11.38
N LEU A 95 18.81 3.36 -11.47
CA LEU A 95 18.76 4.76 -11.93
C LEU A 95 19.29 5.64 -10.80
N ASN A 96 20.03 6.69 -11.14
CA ASN A 96 20.35 7.72 -10.16
C ASN A 96 19.12 8.60 -9.90
N LEU A 97 18.55 8.50 -8.70
CA LEU A 97 17.34 9.22 -8.30
C LEU A 97 17.60 10.36 -7.31
N GLU A 98 18.85 10.58 -6.88
CA GLU A 98 19.19 11.50 -5.78
C GLU A 98 18.67 12.94 -5.97
N GLU A 99 18.65 13.42 -7.22
CA GLU A 99 18.22 14.79 -7.56
C GLU A 99 16.82 14.84 -8.19
N ILE A 100 16.13 13.71 -8.34
CA ILE A 100 14.84 13.63 -9.02
C ILE A 100 13.72 13.87 -8.03
N ASN A 101 12.79 14.76 -8.38
CA ASN A 101 11.66 15.01 -7.49
C ASN A 101 10.68 13.83 -7.39
N ASP A 102 9.98 13.77 -6.27
CA ASP A 102 9.03 12.72 -5.88
C ASP A 102 7.96 12.42 -6.94
N ILE A 103 7.40 13.46 -7.59
CA ILE A 103 6.34 13.30 -8.60
C ILE A 103 6.88 12.55 -9.83
N LYS A 104 8.11 12.85 -10.24
CA LYS A 104 8.76 12.15 -11.37
C LYS A 104 9.14 10.72 -11.01
N ILE A 105 9.69 10.49 -9.81
CA ILE A 105 9.99 9.13 -9.32
C ILE A 105 8.70 8.28 -9.34
N GLN A 106 7.61 8.80 -8.79
CA GLN A 106 6.32 8.12 -8.83
C GLN A 106 5.89 7.82 -10.28
N LYS A 107 6.07 8.77 -11.22
CA LYS A 107 5.73 8.55 -12.63
C LYS A 107 6.56 7.45 -13.27
N LEU A 108 7.86 7.38 -12.97
CA LEU A 108 8.74 6.30 -13.45
C LEU A 108 8.26 4.93 -12.99
N ILE A 109 7.83 4.82 -11.73
CA ILE A 109 7.25 3.60 -11.14
C ILE A 109 5.95 3.23 -11.85
N GLU A 110 5.02 4.17 -12.00
CA GLU A 110 3.72 3.95 -12.66
C GLU A 110 3.85 3.50 -14.12
N LYS A 111 4.87 4.02 -14.82
CA LYS A 111 5.20 3.63 -16.20
C LYS A 111 5.99 2.33 -16.28
N LYS A 112 6.28 1.69 -15.14
CA LYS A 112 7.10 0.48 -15.00
C LYS A 112 8.51 0.63 -15.56
N ILE A 113 9.04 1.86 -15.57
CA ILE A 113 10.40 2.15 -16.02
C ILE A 113 11.40 1.75 -14.94
N ILE A 114 11.09 2.00 -13.67
CA ILE A 114 11.84 1.40 -12.56
C ILE A 114 11.37 -0.05 -12.41
N ALA A 115 12.29 -1.00 -12.56
CA ALA A 115 11.96 -2.41 -12.41
C ALA A 115 11.70 -2.75 -10.93
N PHE A 116 10.85 -3.74 -10.68
CA PHE A 116 10.65 -4.24 -9.32
C PHE A 116 11.83 -5.12 -8.89
N SER A 117 12.63 -4.64 -7.94
CA SER A 117 13.66 -5.41 -7.22
C SER A 117 13.87 -4.80 -5.83
N LYS A 118 14.58 -5.52 -4.95
CA LYS A 118 14.92 -5.00 -3.63
C LYS A 118 15.82 -3.76 -3.73
N GLU A 119 16.79 -3.78 -4.62
CA GLU A 119 17.73 -2.68 -4.86
C GLU A 119 16.99 -1.42 -5.31
N ASN A 120 16.10 -1.53 -6.30
CA ASN A 120 15.33 -0.38 -6.75
C ASN A 120 14.33 0.11 -5.69
N PHE A 121 13.78 -0.79 -4.87
CA PHE A 121 12.94 -0.40 -3.75
C PHE A 121 13.72 0.45 -2.73
N ASP A 122 14.93 0.04 -2.38
CA ASP A 122 15.80 0.78 -1.46
C ASP A 122 16.24 2.12 -2.06
N LEU A 123 16.64 2.12 -3.33
CA LEU A 123 17.01 3.35 -4.03
C LEU A 123 15.86 4.37 -4.03
N VAL A 124 14.63 3.93 -4.28
CA VAL A 124 13.46 4.82 -4.19
C VAL A 124 13.23 5.26 -2.74
N LYS A 125 13.36 4.36 -1.76
CA LYS A 125 13.18 4.68 -0.34
C LYS A 125 14.20 5.72 0.16
N GLU A 126 15.43 5.68 -0.35
CA GLU A 126 16.48 6.64 -0.01
C GLU A 126 16.31 7.98 -0.72
N ALA A 127 15.84 7.97 -1.98
CA ALA A 127 15.73 9.17 -2.80
C ALA A 127 14.41 9.94 -2.65
N SER A 128 13.36 9.33 -2.11
CA SER A 128 12.00 9.90 -2.11
C SER A 128 11.35 9.97 -0.73
N HIS A 129 10.32 10.80 -0.62
CA HIS A 129 9.50 10.95 0.59
C HIS A 129 8.16 10.20 0.48
N ASP A 130 7.35 10.27 1.54
CA ASP A 130 5.93 9.87 1.55
C ASP A 130 5.64 8.42 1.13
N ASN A 131 6.59 7.52 1.34
CA ASN A 131 6.47 6.11 1.04
C ASN A 131 6.26 5.77 -0.45
N ILE A 132 6.79 6.57 -1.38
CA ILE A 132 6.67 6.32 -2.83
C ILE A 132 7.18 4.93 -3.24
N GLN A 133 8.17 4.38 -2.53
CA GLN A 133 8.66 3.01 -2.74
C GLN A 133 7.54 1.96 -2.63
N LEU A 134 6.49 2.21 -1.85
CA LEU A 134 5.37 1.28 -1.70
C LEU A 134 4.54 1.18 -2.97
N VAL A 135 4.55 2.20 -3.85
CA VAL A 135 3.89 2.14 -5.15
C VAL A 135 4.52 1.05 -6.04
N LEU A 136 5.83 0.78 -5.91
CA LEU A 136 6.47 -0.36 -6.59
C LEU A 136 5.87 -1.69 -6.14
N VAL A 137 5.62 -1.84 -4.84
CA VAL A 137 5.00 -3.04 -4.24
C VAL A 137 3.56 -3.18 -4.70
N GLU A 138 2.77 -2.09 -4.68
CA GLU A 138 1.38 -2.10 -5.13
C GLU A 138 1.22 -2.60 -6.57
N LEU A 139 2.08 -2.10 -7.47
CA LEU A 139 2.01 -2.43 -8.90
C LEU A 139 2.56 -3.81 -9.24
N ASN A 140 3.35 -4.41 -8.35
CA ASN A 140 4.06 -5.68 -8.56
C ASN A 140 3.81 -6.65 -7.40
N PHE A 141 2.63 -6.61 -6.79
CA PHE A 141 2.35 -7.33 -5.54
C PHE A 141 2.56 -8.85 -5.66
N ARG A 142 2.26 -9.44 -6.83
CA ARG A 142 2.48 -10.87 -7.08
C ARG A 142 3.96 -11.23 -7.10
N GLU A 143 4.78 -10.35 -7.64
CA GLU A 143 6.23 -10.48 -7.67
C GLU A 143 6.79 -10.29 -6.27
N TYR A 144 6.32 -9.29 -5.54
CA TYR A 144 6.63 -9.06 -4.12
C TYR A 144 6.42 -10.33 -3.28
N LEU A 145 5.26 -11.00 -3.37
CA LEU A 145 4.99 -12.22 -2.60
C LEU A 145 6.02 -13.34 -2.80
N LYS A 146 6.74 -13.37 -3.93
CA LYS A 146 7.77 -14.40 -4.21
C LYS A 146 9.08 -14.12 -3.47
N VAL A 147 9.33 -12.87 -3.10
CA VAL A 147 10.58 -12.37 -2.52
C VAL A 147 10.35 -11.57 -1.24
N ARG A 148 9.16 -11.68 -0.63
CA ARG A 148 8.72 -10.83 0.49
C ARG A 148 9.63 -10.85 1.70
N ASP A 149 10.34 -11.97 1.93
CA ASP A 149 11.27 -12.11 3.05
C ASP A 149 12.50 -11.19 2.92
N GLU A 150 12.74 -10.64 1.73
CA GLU A 150 13.78 -9.64 1.47
C GLU A 150 13.36 -8.23 1.91
N PHE A 151 12.06 -7.98 2.11
CA PHE A 151 11.51 -6.66 2.41
C PHE A 151 11.14 -6.56 3.89
N LEU A 152 11.69 -5.55 4.56
CA LEU A 152 11.33 -5.24 5.94
C LEU A 152 10.49 -3.97 5.95
N PHE A 153 9.20 -4.14 6.18
CA PHE A 153 8.26 -3.03 6.30
C PHE A 153 8.08 -2.60 7.76
N GLU A 154 8.06 -1.28 7.95
CA GLU A 154 7.62 -0.65 9.18
C GLU A 154 6.08 -0.65 9.26
N LEU A 155 5.53 -0.49 10.47
CA LEU A 155 4.08 -0.50 10.67
C LEU A 155 3.34 0.56 9.84
N ILE A 156 3.95 1.74 9.67
CA ILE A 156 3.39 2.80 8.83
C ILE A 156 3.29 2.39 7.36
N GLU A 157 4.22 1.56 6.89
CA GLU A 157 4.23 1.03 5.52
C GLU A 157 3.14 -0.04 5.36
N TYR A 158 2.95 -0.92 6.35
CA TYR A 158 1.81 -1.83 6.37
C TYR A 158 0.47 -1.10 6.39
N GLU A 159 0.34 -0.02 7.18
CA GLU A 159 -0.87 0.79 7.17
C GLU A 159 -1.18 1.36 5.79
N TYR A 160 -0.16 1.88 5.11
CA TYR A 160 -0.29 2.41 3.76
C TYR A 160 -0.81 1.33 2.80
N LEU A 161 -0.15 0.17 2.76
CA LEU A 161 -0.53 -0.92 1.85
C LEU A 161 -1.92 -1.49 2.18
N LEU A 162 -2.26 -1.67 3.46
CA LEU A 162 -3.59 -2.16 3.86
C LEU A 162 -4.71 -1.17 3.52
N LYS A 163 -4.42 0.14 3.49
CA LYS A 163 -5.37 1.19 3.08
C LYS A 163 -5.46 1.35 1.56
N SER A 164 -4.46 0.88 0.79
CA SER A 164 -4.41 1.00 -0.67
C SER A 164 -5.68 0.50 -1.35
N ASP A 165 -6.20 1.26 -2.29
CA ASP A 165 -7.31 0.87 -3.17
C ASP A 165 -6.85 0.03 -4.37
N LYS A 166 -5.54 0.03 -4.67
CA LYS A 166 -4.94 -0.78 -5.74
C LYS A 166 -4.77 -2.24 -5.35
N LEU A 167 -4.64 -2.53 -4.06
CA LEU A 167 -4.52 -3.90 -3.57
C LEU A 167 -5.88 -4.56 -3.39
N SER A 168 -6.00 -5.78 -3.93
CA SER A 168 -7.19 -6.62 -3.74
C SER A 168 -7.34 -7.02 -2.27
N LEU A 169 -8.53 -7.49 -1.89
CA LEU A 169 -8.75 -8.04 -0.55
C LEU A 169 -7.81 -9.23 -0.25
N ASP A 170 -7.58 -10.11 -1.22
CA ASP A 170 -6.70 -11.27 -1.04
C ASP A 170 -5.25 -10.81 -0.80
N ASN A 171 -4.78 -9.80 -1.53
CA ASN A 171 -3.46 -9.19 -1.30
C ASN A 171 -3.34 -8.62 0.11
N LYS A 172 -4.40 -7.95 0.61
CA LYS A 172 -4.42 -7.41 1.97
C LYS A 172 -4.42 -8.51 3.03
N ILE A 173 -5.05 -9.65 2.74
CA ILE A 173 -5.00 -10.83 3.62
C ILE A 173 -3.58 -11.39 3.66
N ASP A 174 -2.87 -11.45 2.52
CA ASP A 174 -1.47 -11.89 2.48
C ASP A 174 -0.57 -10.98 3.34
N LEU A 175 -0.77 -9.66 3.29
CA LEU A 175 -0.07 -8.72 4.19
C LEU A 175 -0.42 -8.94 5.66
N ILE A 176 -1.70 -9.23 5.98
CA ILE A 176 -2.11 -9.52 7.36
C ILE A 176 -1.40 -10.76 7.89
N TYR A 177 -1.12 -11.75 7.04
CA TYR A 177 -0.39 -12.96 7.42
C TYR A 177 1.08 -12.72 7.78
N GLU A 178 1.64 -11.57 7.39
CA GLU A 178 3.01 -11.19 7.71
C GLU A 178 3.11 -10.44 9.04
N LEU A 179 1.99 -9.96 9.56
CA LEU A 179 1.92 -9.32 10.87
C LEU A 179 1.87 -10.36 11.98
N ASP A 180 2.63 -10.12 13.05
CA ASP A 180 2.48 -10.83 14.32
C ASP A 180 1.66 -10.03 15.34
N ALA A 181 1.27 -10.68 16.44
CA ALA A 181 0.50 -10.04 17.50
C ALA A 181 1.23 -8.86 18.14
N THR A 182 2.57 -8.89 18.19
CA THR A 182 3.39 -7.85 18.82
C THR A 182 3.52 -6.59 17.95
N SER A 183 3.27 -6.74 16.65
CA SER A 183 3.31 -5.69 15.63
C SER A 183 1.99 -4.92 15.53
N LEU A 184 0.94 -5.36 16.20
CA LEU A 184 -0.38 -4.73 16.12
C LEU A 184 -0.48 -3.50 17.01
N ASP A 185 -0.20 -2.32 16.46
CA ASP A 185 -0.48 -1.06 17.13
C ASP A 185 -1.95 -0.61 16.93
N VAL A 186 -2.30 0.59 17.40
CA VAL A 186 -3.66 1.12 17.26
C VAL A 186 -4.03 1.39 15.78
N GLY A 187 -3.11 1.89 14.96
CA GLY A 187 -3.39 2.26 13.58
C GLY A 187 -3.65 1.03 12.72
N VAL A 188 -2.70 0.09 12.70
CA VAL A 188 -2.80 -1.19 11.99
C VAL A 188 -4.00 -1.99 12.49
N SER A 189 -4.22 -2.10 13.80
CA SER A 189 -5.33 -2.88 14.36
C SER A 189 -6.69 -2.39 13.88
N ASN A 190 -6.89 -1.07 13.75
CA ASN A 190 -8.17 -0.55 13.27
C ASN A 190 -8.45 -0.98 11.82
N ILE A 191 -7.44 -0.92 10.95
CA ILE A 191 -7.55 -1.30 9.53
C ILE A 191 -7.77 -2.82 9.42
N VAL A 192 -6.94 -3.60 10.11
CA VAL A 192 -7.05 -5.07 10.11
C VAL A 192 -8.41 -5.50 10.66
N ALA A 193 -8.91 -4.87 11.71
CA ALA A 193 -10.23 -5.18 12.27
C ALA A 193 -11.36 -4.83 11.31
N GLU A 194 -11.25 -3.72 10.58
CA GLU A 194 -12.20 -3.37 9.52
C GLU A 194 -12.23 -4.45 8.43
N ILE A 195 -11.07 -4.81 7.90
CA ILE A 195 -10.94 -5.85 6.86
C ILE A 195 -11.49 -7.18 7.39
N LEU A 196 -11.04 -7.66 8.54
CA LEU A 196 -11.38 -8.99 9.02
C LEU A 196 -12.80 -9.09 9.58
N SER A 197 -13.45 -7.99 9.98
CA SER A 197 -14.80 -8.04 10.55
C SER A 197 -15.91 -8.32 9.54
N VAL A 198 -15.72 -7.92 8.27
CA VAL A 198 -16.76 -8.03 7.23
C VAL A 198 -16.47 -9.05 6.13
N ASN A 199 -15.22 -9.52 6.03
CA ASN A 199 -14.79 -10.44 4.98
C ASN A 199 -14.86 -11.91 5.41
N LYS A 200 -14.41 -12.84 4.55
CA LYS A 200 -14.32 -14.27 4.87
C LYS A 200 -13.42 -14.52 6.09
N MET A 201 -13.69 -15.58 6.84
CA MET A 201 -12.80 -16.01 7.93
C MET A 201 -11.47 -16.50 7.35
N ILE A 202 -10.39 -15.99 7.94
CA ILE A 202 -9.02 -16.43 7.67
C ILE A 202 -8.50 -17.14 8.93
N SER A 203 -7.41 -17.89 8.81
CA SER A 203 -6.79 -18.53 9.98
C SER A 203 -5.96 -17.50 10.74
N ILE A 204 -6.31 -17.21 12.00
CA ILE A 204 -5.49 -16.44 12.95
C ILE A 204 -5.47 -17.18 14.28
N ASP A 205 -4.44 -16.94 15.09
CA ASP A 205 -4.39 -17.49 16.44
C ASP A 205 -5.09 -16.57 17.47
N TYR A 206 -5.15 -17.06 18.70
CA TYR A 206 -5.79 -16.36 19.80
C TYR A 206 -5.04 -15.08 20.21
N GLU A 207 -3.71 -15.09 20.18
CA GLU A 207 -2.89 -13.95 20.62
C GLU A 207 -3.05 -12.77 19.66
N PHE A 208 -3.00 -13.05 18.36
CA PHE A 208 -3.27 -12.08 17.31
C PHE A 208 -4.68 -11.50 17.43
N LEU A 209 -5.69 -12.35 17.62
CA LEU A 209 -7.07 -11.89 17.81
C LEU A 209 -7.20 -11.01 19.06
N LEU A 210 -6.63 -11.44 20.18
CA LEU A 210 -6.73 -10.72 21.44
C LEU A 210 -6.15 -9.32 21.27
N GLU A 211 -4.99 -9.20 20.63
CA GLU A 211 -4.32 -7.93 20.49
C GLU A 211 -4.93 -7.01 19.44
N LEU A 212 -5.44 -7.60 18.36
CA LEU A 212 -6.32 -6.92 17.43
C LEU A 212 -7.54 -6.31 18.15
N ILE A 213 -8.19 -7.06 19.04
CA ILE A 213 -9.33 -6.58 19.84
C ILE A 213 -8.89 -5.52 20.85
N THR A 214 -7.73 -5.68 21.51
CA THR A 214 -7.19 -4.70 22.47
C THR A 214 -7.03 -3.33 21.80
N ASN A 215 -6.32 -3.29 20.67
CA ASN A 215 -5.82 -2.05 20.07
C ASN A 215 -6.81 -1.41 19.09
N SER A 216 -7.80 -2.16 18.60
CA SER A 216 -8.92 -1.60 17.84
C SER A 216 -9.74 -0.60 18.66
N LYS A 217 -10.32 0.42 18.02
CA LYS A 217 -11.21 1.41 18.65
C LYS A 217 -12.67 1.16 18.32
N ASN A 218 -12.96 0.63 17.14
CA ASN A 218 -14.33 0.41 16.68
C ASN A 218 -14.98 -0.78 17.39
N VAL A 219 -15.88 -0.50 18.34
CA VAL A 219 -16.60 -1.52 19.12
C VAL A 219 -17.37 -2.49 18.23
N ARG A 220 -18.02 -2.01 17.16
CA ARG A 220 -18.76 -2.89 16.24
C ARG A 220 -17.83 -3.94 15.62
N ASN A 221 -16.65 -3.54 15.15
CA ASN A 221 -15.67 -4.45 14.56
C ASN A 221 -15.17 -5.44 15.61
N LYS A 222 -14.89 -5.00 16.85
CA LYS A 222 -14.51 -5.90 17.94
C LYS A 222 -15.54 -7.00 18.19
N ILE A 223 -16.83 -6.68 18.21
CA ILE A 223 -17.90 -7.67 18.44
C ILE A 223 -18.06 -8.60 17.23
N LEU A 224 -17.91 -8.10 16.01
CA LEU A 224 -17.90 -8.94 14.80
C LEU A 224 -16.74 -9.95 14.85
N LEU A 225 -15.53 -9.48 15.20
CA LEU A 225 -14.36 -10.33 15.37
C LEU A 225 -14.56 -11.37 16.49
N PHE A 226 -15.08 -10.95 17.65
CA PHE A 226 -15.45 -11.87 18.73
C PHE A 226 -16.37 -12.99 18.21
N ASN A 227 -17.43 -12.61 17.50
CA ASN A 227 -18.41 -13.57 17.02
C ASN A 227 -17.83 -14.55 16.01
N LYS A 228 -17.01 -14.01 15.10
CA LYS A 228 -16.40 -14.74 14.00
C LYS A 228 -15.34 -15.72 14.49
N TYR A 229 -14.53 -15.32 15.46
CA TYR A 229 -13.41 -16.10 15.98
C TYR A 229 -13.68 -16.73 17.35
N PHE A 230 -14.94 -16.80 17.77
CA PHE A 230 -15.35 -17.34 19.07
C PHE A 230 -14.77 -18.73 19.36
N THR A 231 -14.61 -19.55 18.33
CA THR A 231 -14.07 -20.91 18.45
C THR A 231 -12.64 -20.99 18.98
N LEU A 232 -11.84 -19.92 18.85
CA LEU A 232 -10.45 -19.88 19.32
C LEU A 232 -10.33 -19.90 20.85
N PHE A 233 -11.34 -19.39 21.56
CA PHE A 233 -11.28 -19.25 23.03
C PHE A 233 -12.51 -19.82 23.75
N LYS A 234 -13.52 -20.34 23.04
CA LYS A 234 -14.77 -20.86 23.65
C LYS A 234 -14.56 -21.94 24.73
N ASN A 235 -13.46 -22.69 24.67
CA ASN A 235 -13.16 -23.78 25.60
C ASN A 235 -12.22 -23.38 26.75
N ASN A 236 -11.74 -22.14 26.79
CA ASN A 236 -10.89 -21.61 27.85
C ASN A 236 -11.56 -20.37 28.47
N ILE A 237 -12.00 -20.51 29.73
CA ILE A 237 -12.72 -19.45 30.44
C ILE A 237 -11.85 -18.21 30.64
N GLU A 238 -10.57 -18.38 30.99
CA GLU A 238 -9.65 -17.25 31.20
C GLU A 238 -9.43 -16.48 29.90
N SER A 239 -9.26 -17.18 28.78
CA SER A 239 -9.14 -16.57 27.46
C SER A 239 -10.42 -15.82 27.07
N LEU A 240 -11.59 -16.42 27.29
CA LEU A 240 -12.88 -15.77 27.04
C LEU A 240 -13.03 -14.49 27.86
N GLU A 241 -12.74 -14.55 29.15
CA GLU A 241 -12.85 -13.41 30.06
C GLU A 241 -11.88 -12.29 29.69
N SER A 242 -10.65 -12.64 29.28
CA SER A 242 -9.68 -11.68 28.75
C SER A 242 -10.26 -10.92 27.55
N VAL A 243 -10.80 -11.63 26.56
CA VAL A 243 -11.42 -10.99 25.39
C VAL A 243 -12.60 -10.11 25.81
N LEU A 244 -13.51 -10.61 26.66
CA LEU A 244 -14.67 -9.86 27.14
C LEU A 244 -14.27 -8.53 27.79
N VAL A 245 -13.22 -8.53 28.63
CA VAL A 245 -12.69 -7.31 29.24
C VAL A 245 -12.22 -6.31 28.17
N LYS A 246 -11.53 -6.77 27.12
CA LYS A 246 -11.00 -5.92 26.04
C LYS A 246 -12.06 -5.37 25.09
N LEU A 247 -13.23 -6.00 25.02
CA LEU A 247 -14.39 -5.46 24.29
C LEU A 247 -14.90 -4.14 24.89
N GLY A 248 -14.64 -3.89 26.18
CA GLY A 248 -15.11 -2.71 26.89
C GLY A 248 -16.59 -2.76 27.24
N ASN A 249 -17.11 -1.67 27.81
CA ASN A 249 -18.50 -1.60 28.25
C ASN A 249 -19.49 -1.63 27.06
N PRO A 250 -20.65 -2.29 27.19
CA PRO A 250 -21.12 -3.06 28.35
C PRO A 250 -20.68 -4.54 28.37
N TYR A 251 -19.88 -4.99 27.40
CA TYR A 251 -19.50 -6.40 27.24
C TYR A 251 -18.53 -6.90 28.32
N SER A 252 -17.63 -6.04 28.79
CA SER A 252 -16.71 -6.33 29.89
C SER A 252 -17.42 -6.61 31.21
N GLU A 253 -18.62 -6.06 31.39
CA GLU A 253 -19.41 -6.24 32.62
C GLU A 253 -19.93 -7.67 32.79
N ILE A 254 -19.90 -8.48 31.72
CA ILE A 254 -20.39 -9.86 31.72
C ILE A 254 -19.55 -10.75 32.64
N THR A 255 -18.28 -10.39 32.84
CA THR A 255 -17.36 -11.10 33.74
C THR A 255 -17.66 -10.83 35.23
N GLN A 256 -18.46 -9.81 35.55
CA GLN A 256 -18.83 -9.47 36.93
C GLN A 256 -19.99 -10.34 37.39
N LYS A 257 -19.94 -10.90 38.61
CA LYS A 257 -21.03 -11.73 39.15
C LYS A 257 -22.27 -10.90 39.49
N TRP A 258 -23.46 -11.51 39.34
CA TRP A 258 -24.76 -10.96 39.74
C TRP A 258 -25.15 -9.62 39.09
N LYS A 259 -24.59 -9.32 37.93
CA LYS A 259 -24.90 -8.10 37.19
C LYS A 259 -25.97 -8.38 36.15
N GLU A 260 -26.92 -7.46 36.08
CA GLU A 260 -27.91 -7.41 35.02
C GLU A 260 -27.42 -6.43 33.95
N ILE A 261 -27.34 -6.91 32.72
CA ILE A 261 -26.85 -6.11 31.59
C ILE A 261 -27.90 -6.14 30.48
N LYS A 262 -28.16 -4.97 29.90
CA LYS A 262 -29.11 -4.80 28.79
C LYS A 262 -28.34 -4.50 27.51
N PHE A 263 -28.54 -5.30 26.48
CA PHE A 263 -28.03 -5.06 25.14
C PHE A 263 -29.16 -4.63 24.22
N THR A 264 -28.93 -3.66 23.36
CA THR A 264 -29.86 -3.34 22.27
C THR A 264 -30.06 -4.59 21.41
N LYS A 265 -31.31 -4.92 21.10
CA LYS A 265 -31.66 -6.07 20.26
C LYS A 265 -31.31 -5.78 18.81
N ASN A 266 -30.23 -6.38 18.33
CA ASN A 266 -29.80 -6.39 16.93
C ASN A 266 -29.06 -7.70 16.63
N ASP A 267 -28.79 -7.98 15.36
CA ASP A 267 -28.16 -9.25 14.93
C ASP A 267 -26.79 -9.46 15.56
N LEU A 268 -26.00 -8.39 15.69
CA LEU A 268 -24.66 -8.42 16.25
C LEU A 268 -24.65 -8.90 17.72
N ASN A 269 -25.48 -8.28 18.54
CA ASN A 269 -25.62 -8.62 19.97
C ASN A 269 -26.32 -9.97 20.14
N THR A 270 -27.25 -10.31 19.25
CA THR A 270 -27.92 -11.61 19.28
C THR A 270 -26.92 -12.74 19.03
N ALA A 271 -26.05 -12.61 18.02
CA ALA A 271 -24.98 -13.57 17.75
C ALA A 271 -23.99 -13.68 18.92
N PHE A 272 -23.57 -12.54 19.47
CA PHE A 272 -22.69 -12.48 20.65
C PHE A 272 -23.26 -13.23 21.85
N ILE A 273 -24.52 -12.97 22.18
CA ILE A 273 -25.21 -13.62 23.29
C ILE A 273 -25.38 -15.12 23.02
N ASN A 274 -25.72 -15.52 21.79
CA ASN A 274 -25.87 -16.93 21.42
C ASN A 274 -24.54 -17.71 21.52
N ASN A 275 -23.42 -17.08 21.16
CA ASN A 275 -22.09 -17.67 21.37
C ASN A 275 -21.84 -17.97 22.84
N LEU A 276 -22.08 -17.02 23.75
CA LEU A 276 -21.94 -17.23 25.19
C LEU A 276 -22.90 -18.30 25.76
N LYS A 277 -24.14 -18.36 25.23
CA LYS A 277 -25.11 -19.43 25.61
C LYS A 277 -24.61 -20.81 25.21
N SER A 278 -23.98 -20.94 24.04
CA SER A 278 -23.55 -22.24 23.50
C SER A 278 -22.59 -22.99 24.43
N ILE A 279 -21.82 -22.25 25.22
CA ILE A 279 -20.88 -22.78 26.22
C ILE A 279 -21.39 -22.65 27.67
N ARG A 280 -22.66 -22.26 27.85
CA ARG A 280 -23.29 -22.01 29.16
C ARG A 280 -22.48 -21.02 30.02
N TYR A 281 -21.85 -20.02 29.39
CA TYR A 281 -21.06 -19.02 30.11
C TYR A 281 -21.95 -18.07 30.93
N THR A 282 -23.16 -17.76 30.46
CA THR A 282 -24.13 -16.93 31.16
C THR A 282 -25.46 -17.67 31.35
N ASN A 283 -26.14 -17.41 32.47
CA ASN A 283 -27.51 -17.86 32.70
C ASN A 283 -28.45 -16.85 32.06
N ILE A 284 -28.64 -16.97 30.75
CA ILE A 284 -29.44 -16.01 30.01
C ILE A 284 -30.91 -16.37 30.19
N SER A 285 -31.61 -15.61 31.03
CA SER A 285 -33.07 -15.54 30.98
C SER A 285 -33.46 -14.75 29.72
N SER A 286 -33.39 -15.39 28.56
CA SER A 286 -33.79 -14.75 27.29
C SER A 286 -35.29 -14.41 27.20
N ASP A 287 -36.06 -14.82 28.20
CA ASP A 287 -37.50 -14.98 28.01
C ASP A 287 -38.33 -13.80 28.54
N LYS A 288 -37.66 -12.69 28.87
CA LYS A 288 -38.30 -11.37 28.87
C LYS A 288 -37.67 -10.53 27.77
N LEU A 289 -38.00 -10.89 26.54
CA LEU A 289 -37.91 -10.00 25.39
C LEU A 289 -38.81 -8.79 25.69
N GLU A 290 -38.25 -7.75 26.31
CA GLU A 290 -38.80 -6.41 26.18
C GLU A 290 -38.50 -5.97 24.73
N ASP A 291 -39.45 -5.32 24.05
CA ASP A 291 -39.49 -5.19 22.59
C ASP A 291 -38.16 -4.75 21.92
N ASN A 292 -37.27 -4.08 22.64
CA ASN A 292 -36.01 -3.51 22.14
C ASN A 292 -34.70 -4.02 22.78
N TYR A 293 -34.74 -4.87 23.81
CA TYR A 293 -33.51 -5.24 24.57
C TYR A 293 -33.36 -6.75 24.80
N ILE A 294 -32.11 -7.21 24.86
CA ILE A 294 -31.73 -8.53 25.34
C ILE A 294 -31.12 -8.36 26.73
N LYS A 295 -31.83 -8.88 27.73
CA LYS A 295 -31.39 -8.87 29.13
C LYS A 295 -30.60 -10.14 29.43
N ILE A 296 -29.40 -9.97 29.98
CA ILE A 296 -28.59 -11.08 30.47
C ILE A 296 -28.32 -10.91 31.97
N VAL A 297 -28.25 -12.03 32.68
CA VAL A 297 -27.81 -12.09 34.07
C VAL A 297 -26.51 -12.88 34.09
N THR A 298 -25.46 -12.28 34.63
CA THR A 298 -24.15 -12.91 34.70
C THR A 298 -24.11 -14.07 35.69
N LYS A 299 -23.07 -14.92 35.60
CA LYS A 299 -23.00 -16.21 36.31
C LYS A 299 -23.14 -16.07 37.84
N ARG A 300 -23.77 -17.10 38.44
CA ARG A 300 -23.98 -17.24 39.90
C ARG A 300 -22.85 -18.01 40.62
N LYS A 301 -21.93 -18.63 39.88
CA LYS A 301 -20.84 -19.45 40.44
C LYS A 301 -19.50 -18.79 40.14
#